data_AF-A5GFG8-F1
#
_entry.id   AF-A5GFG8-F1
#
_cell.length_a   1.000
_cell.length_b   1.000
_cell.length_c   1.000
_cell.angle_alpha   90.00
_cell.angle_beta   90.00
_cell.angle_gamma   90.00
#
_symmetry.space_group_name_H-M   'P 1'
#
loop_
_entity.id
_entity.type
_entity.pdbx_description
1 polymer ?
#
loop_
_entity_poly.entity_id
_entity_poly.type
_entity_poly.pdbx_seq_one_letter_code
_entity_poly.pdbx_strand_id
1 'polypeptide(L)'
;MNLTEKGRKGGWLVCGVCFVLSAALPAYGGMGASEGKDLCLLYGENCPDRKETIIEIIARLKYEIARGEAVYTRKELERLQRKLDDYEWLLFVILYGSPR
;
A
#
# COMPACT_ATOMS: atom_id res chain seq x y z
N MET A 1 -12.51 59.48 10.87
CA MET A 1 -12.12 60.62 10.02
C MET A 1 -10.60 60.69 10.08
N ASN A 2 -9.93 60.04 9.12
CA ASN A 2 -9.23 60.65 7.97
C ASN A 2 -7.85 61.20 8.36
N LEU A 3 -6.74 61.02 7.66
CA LEU A 3 -6.29 60.24 6.48
C LEU A 3 -4.82 60.66 6.29
N THR A 4 -4.01 59.85 5.63
CA THR A 4 -2.85 60.14 4.72
C THR A 4 -1.67 59.20 5.02
N GLU A 5 -1.43 58.15 4.24
CA GLU A 5 -0.81 58.06 2.88
C GLU A 5 0.63 58.60 2.77
N LYS A 6 1.59 57.70 2.48
CA LYS A 6 2.36 57.62 1.20
C LYS A 6 3.85 57.31 1.39
N GLY A 7 4.34 56.31 0.65
CA GLY A 7 5.79 56.02 0.57
C GLY A 7 6.21 54.84 -0.33
N ARG A 8 5.64 54.69 -1.53
CA ARG A 8 6.01 53.69 -2.55
C ARG A 8 7.34 54.06 -3.26
N LYS A 9 8.36 53.21 -3.19
CA LYS A 9 9.49 53.10 -4.15
C LYS A 9 9.80 51.59 -4.23
N GLY A 10 9.59 50.87 -5.33
CA GLY A 10 10.10 51.06 -6.67
C GLY A 10 10.73 49.71 -7.04
N GLY A 11 10.03 48.90 -7.82
CA GLY A 11 10.47 47.55 -8.20
C GLY A 11 11.30 47.54 -9.47
N TRP A 12 12.21 46.56 -9.57
CA TRP A 12 12.80 46.01 -10.79
C TRP A 12 13.06 44.51 -10.47
N LEU A 13 12.18 43.59 -10.87
CA LEU A 13 12.36 42.75 -12.07
C LEU A 13 13.80 42.25 -12.24
N VAL A 14 14.10 41.02 -11.82
CA VAL A 14 14.78 40.06 -12.72
C VAL A 14 14.23 38.65 -12.47
N CYS A 15 13.91 38.03 -13.59
CA CYS A 15 13.31 36.73 -13.81
C CYS A 15 14.33 35.58 -13.64
N GLY A 16 13.82 34.38 -13.35
CA GLY A 16 14.44 33.14 -13.80
C GLY A 16 15.18 32.37 -12.71
N VAL A 17 14.52 31.38 -12.12
CA VAL A 17 14.55 29.99 -12.62
C VAL A 17 13.37 29.27 -11.99
N CYS A 18 12.34 29.00 -12.78
CA CYS A 18 11.40 27.93 -12.47
C CYS A 18 12.14 26.62 -12.70
N PHE A 19 12.69 26.02 -11.63
CA PHE A 19 13.12 24.63 -11.68
C PHE A 19 11.85 23.77 -11.66
N VAL A 20 11.21 23.67 -12.82
CA VAL A 20 10.16 22.69 -13.05
C VAL A 20 10.86 21.35 -13.16
N LEU A 21 11.06 20.71 -12.00
CA LEU A 21 11.54 19.33 -11.96
C LEU A 21 10.39 18.44 -12.45
N SER A 22 10.23 18.35 -13.76
CA SER A 22 9.40 17.35 -14.42
C SER A 22 10.01 15.98 -14.16
N ALA A 23 9.65 15.38 -13.02
CA ALA A 23 9.79 13.95 -12.84
C ALA A 23 8.82 13.28 -13.82
N ALA A 24 9.34 12.87 -14.97
CA ALA A 24 8.68 11.89 -15.82
C ALA A 24 8.55 10.59 -15.01
N LEU A 25 7.43 10.44 -14.30
CA LEU A 25 7.08 9.16 -13.71
C LEU A 25 6.74 8.23 -14.88
N PRO A 26 7.34 7.03 -14.94
CA PRO A 26 6.91 6.05 -15.93
C PRO A 26 5.43 5.78 -15.68
N ALA A 27 4.63 5.97 -16.73
CA ALA A 27 3.28 5.46 -16.77
C ALA A 27 3.38 3.93 -16.64
N TYR A 28 3.13 3.41 -15.45
CA TYR A 28 2.91 2.00 -15.23
C TYR A 28 1.58 1.62 -15.90
N GLY A 29 1.67 1.33 -17.20
CA GLY A 29 0.68 0.57 -17.93
C GLY A 29 0.74 -0.87 -17.45
N GLY A 30 -0.13 -1.21 -16.51
CA GLY A 30 -0.47 -2.58 -16.11
C GLY A 30 -1.99 -2.69 -16.07
N MET A 31 -2.57 -2.95 -17.23
CA MET A 31 -4.00 -3.21 -17.43
C MET A 31 -4.42 -4.38 -16.52
N GLY A 32 -5.33 -4.14 -15.55
CA GLY A 32 -5.99 -5.17 -14.74
C GLY A 32 -5.51 -5.33 -13.29
N ALA A 33 -5.30 -4.25 -12.54
CA ALA A 33 -5.03 -4.34 -11.10
C ALA A 33 -6.34 -4.20 -10.30
N SER A 34 -6.85 -5.31 -9.79
CA SER A 34 -7.95 -5.37 -8.83
C SER A 34 -7.72 -4.40 -7.67
N GLU A 35 -8.38 -3.23 -7.68
CA GLU A 35 -8.56 -2.25 -6.59
C GLU A 35 -7.61 -2.34 -5.38
N GLY A 36 -6.29 -2.34 -5.61
CA GLY A 36 -5.29 -2.45 -4.55
C GLY A 36 -5.38 -3.71 -3.67
N LYS A 37 -6.08 -4.77 -4.09
CA LYS A 37 -6.20 -6.05 -3.39
C LYS A 37 -5.02 -6.96 -3.68
N ASP A 38 -4.65 -7.76 -2.70
CA ASP A 38 -3.67 -8.84 -2.86
C ASP A 38 -4.35 -10.11 -3.37
N LEU A 39 -4.48 -10.23 -4.68
CA LEU A 39 -5.14 -11.37 -5.34
C LEU A 39 -4.41 -12.69 -5.11
N CYS A 40 -3.09 -12.64 -4.90
CA CYS A 40 -2.31 -13.83 -4.61
C CYS A 40 -2.73 -14.42 -3.26
N LEU A 41 -2.78 -13.59 -2.21
CA LEU A 41 -3.23 -14.05 -0.89
C LEU A 41 -4.72 -14.40 -0.89
N LEU A 42 -5.55 -13.68 -1.64
CA LEU A 42 -6.99 -13.86 -1.60
C LEU A 42 -7.48 -15.07 -2.41
N TYR A 43 -6.99 -15.22 -3.64
CA TYR A 43 -7.46 -16.21 -4.62
C TYR A 43 -6.35 -17.12 -5.15
N GLY A 44 -5.06 -16.84 -4.87
CA GLY A 44 -3.94 -17.57 -5.47
C GLY A 44 -3.63 -17.14 -6.90
N GLU A 45 -4.10 -15.96 -7.30
CA GLU A 45 -3.96 -15.43 -8.65
C GLU A 45 -2.85 -14.39 -8.72
N ASN A 46 -2.13 -14.33 -9.84
CA ASN A 46 -1.08 -13.34 -10.07
C ASN A 46 -0.02 -13.28 -8.95
N CYS A 47 0.38 -14.45 -8.44
CA CYS A 47 1.39 -14.57 -7.40
C CYS A 47 2.79 -14.26 -7.94
N PRO A 48 3.66 -13.63 -7.14
CA PRO A 48 5.04 -13.41 -7.53
C PRO A 48 5.78 -14.75 -7.66
N ASP A 49 6.69 -14.85 -8.63
CA ASP A 49 7.50 -16.07 -8.90
C ASP A 49 8.46 -16.46 -7.76
N ARG A 50 8.65 -15.58 -6.77
CA ARG A 50 9.56 -15.84 -5.65
C ARG A 50 8.89 -16.76 -4.62
N LYS A 51 9.66 -17.72 -4.11
CA LYS A 51 9.24 -18.52 -2.95
C LYS A 51 9.25 -17.65 -1.70
N GLU A 52 8.07 -17.37 -1.17
CA GLU A 52 7.91 -16.72 0.12
C GLU A 52 8.02 -17.71 1.28
N THR A 53 8.59 -17.25 2.38
CA THR A 53 8.62 -18.01 3.64
C THR A 53 7.28 -17.91 4.36
N ILE A 54 7.02 -18.87 5.25
CA ILE A 54 5.78 -18.89 6.05
C ILE A 54 5.60 -17.63 6.90
N ILE A 55 6.70 -17.07 7.42
CA ILE A 55 6.67 -15.85 8.24
C ILE A 55 6.29 -14.63 7.40
N GLU A 56 6.81 -14.52 6.18
CA GLU A 56 6.47 -13.44 5.25
C GLU A 56 5.00 -13.51 4.85
N ILE A 57 4.49 -14.71 4.59
CA ILE A 57 3.07 -14.92 4.25
C ILE A 57 2.17 -14.47 5.41
N ILE A 58 2.49 -14.88 6.65
CA ILE A 58 1.75 -14.45 7.86
C ILE A 58 1.78 -12.92 8.00
N ALA A 59 2.94 -12.30 7.81
CA ALA A 59 3.08 -10.84 7.92
C ALA A 59 2.23 -10.11 6.87
N ARG A 60 2.23 -10.57 5.62
CA ARG A 60 1.40 -9.99 4.56
C ARG A 60 -0.09 -10.20 4.81
N LEU A 61 -0.51 -11.38 5.27
CA LEU A 61 -1.91 -11.64 5.63
C LEU A 61 -2.38 -10.68 6.73
N LYS A 62 -1.59 -10.49 7.79
CA LYS A 62 -1.89 -9.51 8.86
C LYS A 62 -2.01 -8.09 8.31
N TYR A 63 -1.11 -7.70 7.41
CA TYR A 63 -1.16 -6.38 6.76
C TYR A 63 -2.44 -6.19 5.94
N GLU A 64 -2.82 -7.15 5.09
CA GLU A 64 -4.01 -7.04 4.26
C GLU A 64 -5.31 -7.09 5.07
N ILE A 65 -5.38 -7.90 6.13
CA ILE A 65 -6.52 -7.92 7.06
C ILE A 65 -6.66 -6.56 7.77
N ALA A 66 -5.55 -5.93 8.16
CA ALA A 66 -5.56 -4.63 8.82
C ALA A 66 -6.10 -3.50 7.92
N ARG A 67 -6.08 -3.66 6.60
CA ARG A 67 -6.69 -2.72 5.66
C ARG A 67 -8.22 -2.77 5.70
N GLY A 68 -8.80 -3.87 6.19
CA GLY A 68 -10.21 -3.97 6.56
C GLY A 68 -11.20 -3.75 5.40
N GLU A 69 -12.42 -3.35 5.77
CA GLU A 69 -13.55 -3.21 4.82
C GLU A 69 -13.35 -2.05 3.81
N ALA A 70 -12.31 -1.23 3.97
CA ALA A 70 -11.95 -0.18 3.03
C ALA A 70 -11.42 -0.73 1.69
N VAL A 71 -10.91 -1.97 1.70
CA VAL A 71 -10.28 -2.61 0.52
C VAL A 71 -10.93 -3.95 0.21
N TYR A 72 -11.36 -4.68 1.24
CA TYR A 72 -11.90 -6.03 1.12
C TYR A 72 -13.36 -6.06 1.54
N THR A 73 -14.15 -6.94 0.92
CA THR A 73 -15.46 -7.28 1.47
C THR A 73 -15.32 -8.12 2.74
N ARG A 74 -16.34 -8.16 3.58
CA ARG A 74 -16.34 -9.01 4.79
C ARG A 74 -16.02 -10.48 4.50
N LYS A 75 -16.58 -11.03 3.42
CA LYS A 75 -16.30 -12.41 2.99
C LYS A 75 -14.85 -12.62 2.57
N GLU A 76 -14.23 -11.62 1.96
CA GLU A 76 -12.82 -11.65 1.59
C GLU A 76 -11.92 -11.56 2.82
N LEU A 77 -12.24 -10.69 3.79
CA LEU A 77 -11.53 -10.61 5.07
C LEU A 77 -11.63 -11.92 5.86
N GLU A 78 -12.81 -12.54 5.92
CA GLU A 78 -12.97 -13.87 6.53
C GLU A 78 -12.11 -14.93 5.85
N ARG A 79 -11.93 -14.83 4.53
CA ARG A 79 -11.04 -15.74 3.80
C ARG A 79 -9.58 -15.49 4.13
N LEU A 80 -9.15 -14.22 4.19
CA LEU A 80 -7.78 -13.87 4.60
C LEU A 80 -7.51 -14.33 6.03
N GLN A 81 -8.48 -14.15 6.94
CA GLN A 81 -8.37 -14.59 8.34
C GLN A 81 -8.20 -16.11 8.44
N ARG A 82 -9.04 -16.90 7.75
CA ARG A 82 -8.89 -18.36 7.73
C ARG A 82 -7.50 -18.79 7.24
N LYS A 83 -7.00 -18.15 6.18
CA LYS A 83 -5.64 -18.41 5.68
C LYS A 83 -4.58 -18.06 6.73
N LEU A 84 -4.75 -16.94 7.44
CA LEU A 84 -3.83 -16.55 8.51
C LEU A 84 -3.80 -17.63 9.60
N ASP A 85 -4.97 -18.10 10.06
CA ASP A 85 -5.08 -19.13 11.08
C ASP A 85 -4.39 -20.44 10.63
N ASP A 86 -4.58 -20.84 9.36
CA ASP A 86 -3.94 -22.03 8.79
C ASP A 86 -2.40 -21.92 8.78
N TYR A 87 -1.86 -20.75 8.40
CA TYR A 87 -0.41 -20.54 8.37
C TYR A 87 0.19 -20.40 9.76
N GLU A 88 -0.50 -19.76 10.71
CA GLU A 88 -0.06 -19.71 12.11
C GLU A 88 -0.05 -21.10 12.74
N TRP A 89 -1.07 -21.92 12.44
CA TRP A 89 -1.10 -23.32 12.84
C TRP A 89 0.04 -24.12 12.23
N LEU A 90 0.27 -23.98 10.92
CA LEU A 90 1.37 -24.66 10.24
C LEU A 90 2.73 -24.24 10.83
N LEU A 91 2.92 -22.96 11.12
CA LEU A 91 4.12 -22.47 11.79
C LEU A 91 4.26 -23.10 13.17
N PHE A 92 3.19 -23.18 13.96
CA PHE A 92 3.19 -23.84 15.25
C PHE A 92 3.62 -25.31 15.13
N VAL A 93 3.05 -26.06 14.18
CA VAL A 93 3.41 -27.47 13.95
C VAL A 93 4.88 -27.61 13.53
N ILE A 94 5.41 -26.71 12.71
CA ILE A 94 6.81 -26.72 12.30
C ILE A 94 7.75 -26.47 13.48
N LEU A 95 7.40 -25.53 14.36
CA LEU A 95 8.26 -25.12 15.47
C LEU A 95 8.18 -26.05 16.69
N TYR A 96 7.00 -26.61 16.96
CA TYR A 96 6.71 -27.33 18.20
C TYR A 96 6.27 -28.79 17.98
N GLY A 97 6.02 -29.19 16.73
CA GLY A 97 5.48 -30.51 16.39
C GLY A 97 3.94 -30.58 16.48
N SER A 98 3.38 -31.68 15.98
CA SER A 98 1.93 -31.95 16.10
C SER A 98 1.57 -32.30 17.55
N PRO A 99 0.53 -31.68 18.15
CA PRO A 99 0.04 -32.14 19.44
C PRO A 99 -0.45 -33.59 19.29
N ARG A 100 0.02 -34.46 20.20
CA ARG A 100 -0.44 -35.85 20.29
C ARG A 100 -1.76 -35.96 21.02
#